data_AF-B0DX51-F1
#
_entry.id   AF-B0DX51-F1
#
_cell.length_a   1.000
_cell.length_b   1.000
_cell.length_c   1.000
_cell.angle_alpha   90.00
_cell.angle_beta   90.00
_cell.angle_gamma   90.00
#
_symmetry.space_group_name_H-M   'P 1'
#
loop_
_entity.id
_entity.type
_entity.pdbx_description
1 polymer ?
#
loop_
_entity_poly.entity_id
_entity_poly.type
_entity_poly.pdbx_seq_one_letter_code
_entity_poly.pdbx_strand_id
1 'polypeptide(L)'
;MFLVYTTLEVKLGTSAKSGVCPVGDGMWHCLMAPKAQTCSRHRPVCQLGANYGVSEAPRSFDSLTAIHRAIMAFIFHYASLSKVPLSAFAPPPHCFPNMDSPFSESPKSKDSPKLPDTTDTMSPPTQHPDFWFYDGSIILSVHTTMFRVHQTILSNHSEFFAGLFTVPQPSGEAVIDGCHVVPLYDKVEDVVDLLKAVYDPSHFDSLPPEAELDPLLDFISGILHLSTKYVIRSLRQRCISLLSSKFPTTFKAYNTKVASSTHERFKSDSVMRAINLARENEVLEILPYAYYCVARTKATCLVGRERLQWAEMSMSHSFLLAFQRSPQCQSLLCAHARGPHAEWHVLEAAKAPNPLRQYTRWYQLNVCPECVAHCQSEHLKGRKEVWDKLPDFFEMPTWDELKST
;
A
#
# COMPACT_ATOMS: atom_id res chain seq x y z
N MET A 1 5.43 -40.70 -10.22
CA MET A 1 6.87 -40.99 -10.35
C MET A 1 7.57 -40.24 -9.23
N PHE A 2 8.00 -40.95 -8.17
CA PHE A 2 8.61 -40.41 -6.96
C PHE A 2 10.10 -40.10 -7.17
N LEU A 3 10.59 -38.95 -6.71
CA LEU A 3 12.00 -38.64 -6.41
C LEU A 3 11.98 -37.58 -5.26
N VAL A 4 11.97 -37.98 -3.99
CA VAL A 4 13.11 -38.21 -3.08
C VAL A 4 14.11 -37.04 -3.03
N TYR A 5 13.99 -36.20 -2.00
CA TYR A 5 15.00 -35.20 -1.59
C TYR A 5 16.09 -35.90 -0.77
N THR A 6 17.32 -35.89 -1.25
CA THR A 6 18.51 -36.20 -0.44
C THR A 6 19.14 -34.90 0.08
N THR A 7 19.11 -34.74 1.40
CA THR A 7 19.86 -33.75 2.18
C THR A 7 21.36 -34.08 2.18
N LEU A 8 22.21 -33.10 1.85
CA LEU A 8 23.67 -33.20 2.01
C LEU A 8 24.07 -32.38 3.25
N GLU A 9 24.45 -33.07 4.33
CA GLU A 9 25.11 -32.46 5.49
C GLU A 9 26.59 -32.20 5.17
N VAL A 10 27.05 -30.97 5.36
CA VAL A 10 28.49 -30.64 5.36
C VAL A 10 28.92 -30.38 6.80
N LYS A 11 29.71 -31.32 7.34
CA LYS A 11 30.45 -31.20 8.60
C LYS A 11 31.59 -30.18 8.43
N LEU A 12 31.55 -29.07 9.17
CA LEU A 12 32.72 -28.22 9.39
C LEU A 12 33.33 -28.56 10.75
N GLY A 13 34.52 -29.18 10.70
CA GLY A 13 35.32 -29.54 11.86
C GLY A 13 35.96 -28.33 12.52
N THR A 14 35.91 -28.33 13.85
CA THR A 14 36.59 -27.42 14.77
C THR A 14 38.11 -27.61 14.76
N SER A 15 38.87 -26.52 14.74
CA SER A 15 40.20 -26.50 15.37
C SER A 15 40.50 -25.11 15.92
N ALA A 16 40.42 -25.00 17.25
CA ALA A 16 40.90 -23.87 18.02
C ALA A 16 42.44 -23.83 18.05
N LYS A 17 43.04 -22.64 17.93
CA LYS A 17 44.33 -22.32 18.54
C LYS A 17 44.31 -20.91 19.11
N SER A 18 44.60 -20.86 20.40
CA SER A 18 44.84 -19.74 21.30
C SER A 18 46.07 -18.91 20.92
N GLY A 19 46.04 -17.60 21.18
CA GLY A 19 47.22 -16.73 21.07
C GLY A 19 46.98 -15.32 21.61
N VAL A 20 47.49 -15.08 22.81
CA VAL A 20 47.44 -13.92 23.72
C VAL A 20 47.91 -12.57 23.12
N CYS A 21 47.27 -11.46 23.52
CA CYS A 21 47.68 -10.07 23.30
C CYS A 21 48.89 -9.63 24.14
N PRO A 22 49.57 -8.54 23.75
CA PRO A 22 49.86 -7.51 24.73
C PRO A 22 49.49 -6.09 24.27
N VAL A 23 49.21 -5.28 25.30
CA VAL A 23 48.81 -3.87 25.31
C VAL A 23 50.00 -2.96 25.00
N GLY A 24 49.74 -1.80 24.39
CA GLY A 24 50.70 -0.69 24.29
C GLY A 24 50.02 0.61 23.87
N ASP A 25 50.00 1.56 24.80
CA ASP A 25 49.37 2.89 24.78
C ASP A 25 49.86 3.84 23.67
N GLY A 26 49.02 4.83 23.31
CA GLY A 26 49.49 5.97 22.50
C GLY A 26 48.40 6.88 21.93
N MET A 27 47.86 7.74 22.79
CA MET A 27 46.97 8.86 22.50
C MET A 27 47.69 9.98 21.74
N TRP A 28 47.16 10.52 20.61
CA TRP A 28 47.30 11.94 20.21
C TRP A 28 46.22 12.38 19.19
N HIS A 29 45.63 13.53 19.49
CA HIS A 29 44.70 14.36 18.70
C HIS A 29 45.39 15.06 17.49
N CYS A 30 44.60 15.38 16.45
CA CYS A 30 44.47 16.70 15.77
C CYS A 30 43.90 16.52 14.34
N LEU A 31 42.67 16.96 14.05
CA LEU A 31 42.26 18.33 13.65
C LEU A 31 42.79 18.80 12.27
N MET A 32 41.81 19.03 11.38
CA MET A 32 41.75 20.05 10.31
C MET A 32 42.71 19.95 9.10
N ALA A 33 42.14 19.52 7.96
CA ALA A 33 41.97 20.25 6.67
C ALA A 33 42.86 21.50 6.35
N PRO A 34 42.97 21.98 5.08
CA PRO A 34 42.70 21.39 3.76
C PRO A 34 43.70 21.81 2.63
N LYS A 35 43.34 21.46 1.39
CA LYS A 35 43.62 22.15 0.10
C LYS A 35 44.90 21.81 -0.70
N ALA A 36 44.60 21.26 -1.88
CA ALA A 36 44.91 21.82 -3.21
C ALA A 36 46.03 21.18 -4.06
N GLN A 37 45.65 21.08 -5.35
CA GLN A 37 46.45 21.24 -6.57
C GLN A 37 47.28 20.06 -7.09
N THR A 38 46.65 19.38 -8.06
CA THR A 38 47.11 19.23 -9.45
C THR A 38 48.63 19.22 -9.70
N CYS A 39 49.14 18.10 -10.23
CA CYS A 39 50.11 18.19 -11.32
C CYS A 39 50.03 16.97 -12.25
N SER A 40 50.22 17.28 -13.52
CA SER A 40 50.02 16.47 -14.73
C SER A 40 51.27 15.69 -15.15
N ARG A 41 51.06 14.62 -15.94
CA ARG A 41 52.01 13.98 -16.91
C ARG A 41 53.23 13.31 -16.23
N HIS A 42 53.68 12.10 -16.56
CA HIS A 42 53.78 11.39 -17.83
C HIS A 42 53.80 9.86 -17.58
N ARG A 43 53.32 9.08 -18.57
CA ARG A 43 53.69 7.67 -18.72
C ARG A 43 55.19 7.54 -19.00
N PRO A 44 55.81 6.43 -18.58
CA PRO A 44 56.34 5.54 -19.62
C PRO A 44 55.84 4.11 -19.47
N VAL A 45 55.68 3.49 -20.63
CA VAL A 45 55.41 2.06 -20.81
C VAL A 45 56.71 1.30 -20.59
N CYS A 46 56.71 0.31 -19.69
CA CYS A 46 57.63 -0.82 -19.73
C CYS A 46 56.84 -2.10 -19.38
N GLN A 47 56.76 -3.01 -20.35
CA GLN A 47 56.33 -4.38 -20.17
C GLN A 47 57.42 -5.17 -19.45
N LEU A 48 57.06 -5.99 -18.46
CA LEU A 48 57.63 -7.32 -18.19
C LEU A 48 56.99 -7.96 -16.95
N GLY A 49 56.51 -9.21 -17.12
CA GLY A 49 56.75 -10.27 -16.13
C GLY A 49 55.74 -10.50 -15.00
N ALA A 50 54.75 -11.36 -15.28
CA ALA A 50 54.29 -12.52 -14.49
C ALA A 50 54.04 -12.44 -12.95
N ASN A 51 52.82 -12.86 -12.61
CA ASN A 51 52.36 -13.60 -11.43
C ASN A 51 52.45 -12.93 -10.04
N TYR A 52 51.31 -12.70 -9.39
CA TYR A 52 50.89 -13.30 -8.11
C TYR A 52 49.46 -12.84 -7.76
N GLY A 53 48.70 -13.73 -7.11
CA GLY A 53 47.24 -13.78 -7.08
C GLY A 53 46.50 -12.68 -6.32
N VAL A 54 45.29 -12.42 -6.81
CA VAL A 54 44.23 -11.68 -6.13
C VAL A 54 43.60 -12.61 -5.09
N SER A 55 43.65 -12.22 -3.81
CA SER A 55 42.81 -12.82 -2.78
C SER A 55 41.43 -12.16 -2.82
N GLU A 56 40.43 -12.89 -3.31
CA GLU A 56 39.03 -12.57 -3.07
C GLU A 56 38.56 -13.28 -1.79
N ALA A 57 38.04 -12.50 -0.85
CA ALA A 57 37.30 -13.01 0.30
C ALA A 57 35.86 -13.36 -0.11
N PRO A 58 35.25 -14.45 0.38
CA PRO A 58 33.93 -14.89 -0.05
C PRO A 58 32.84 -14.09 0.66
N ARG A 59 31.91 -13.47 -0.09
CA ARG A 59 30.62 -13.03 0.43
C ARG A 59 29.57 -14.08 0.08
N SER A 60 29.18 -14.86 1.07
CA SER A 60 28.04 -15.77 1.04
C SER A 60 26.73 -14.97 1.03
N PHE A 61 26.20 -14.68 -0.16
CA PHE A 61 24.83 -14.20 -0.35
C PHE A 61 24.40 -14.45 -1.81
N ASP A 62 24.12 -15.71 -2.20
CA ASP A 62 23.47 -16.00 -3.50
C ASP A 62 23.07 -17.49 -3.64
N SER A 63 21.92 -17.88 -3.09
CA SER A 63 21.33 -19.20 -3.42
C SER A 63 19.83 -19.10 -3.73
N LEU A 64 19.06 -18.31 -2.98
CA LEU A 64 17.64 -18.06 -3.26
C LEU A 64 17.40 -17.28 -4.56
N THR A 65 18.25 -16.30 -4.87
CA THR A 65 18.21 -15.50 -6.11
C THR A 65 18.53 -16.33 -7.35
N ALA A 66 19.46 -17.27 -7.25
CA ALA A 66 19.82 -18.17 -8.35
C ALA A 66 18.70 -19.17 -8.68
N ILE A 67 18.02 -19.70 -7.64
CA ILE A 67 16.89 -20.63 -7.81
C ILE A 67 15.70 -19.91 -8.44
N HIS A 68 15.38 -18.69 -8.00
CA HIS A 68 14.31 -17.89 -8.60
C HIS A 68 14.61 -17.54 -10.07
N ARG A 69 15.87 -17.21 -10.40
CA ARG A 69 16.34 -16.99 -11.79
C ARG A 69 16.17 -18.24 -12.65
N ALA A 70 16.51 -19.42 -12.12
CA ALA A 70 16.39 -20.68 -12.84
C ALA A 70 14.92 -21.09 -13.07
N ILE A 71 14.05 -20.90 -12.06
CA ILE A 71 12.62 -21.19 -12.15
C ILE A 71 11.94 -20.26 -13.16
N MET A 72 12.24 -18.96 -13.13
CA MET A 72 11.66 -18.01 -14.07
C MET A 72 12.18 -18.25 -15.50
N ALA A 73 13.47 -18.52 -15.69
CA ALA A 73 14.01 -18.89 -16.99
C ALA A 73 13.35 -20.16 -17.56
N PHE A 74 13.05 -21.15 -16.71
CA PHE A 74 12.37 -22.38 -17.10
C PHE A 74 10.90 -22.14 -17.47
N ILE A 75 10.17 -21.34 -16.68
CA ILE A 75 8.77 -20.96 -16.97
C ILE A 75 8.68 -20.19 -18.30
N PHE A 76 9.59 -19.26 -18.55
CA PHE A 76 9.63 -18.50 -19.80
C PHE A 76 10.05 -19.35 -21.01
N HIS A 77 11.01 -20.27 -20.85
CA HIS A 77 11.39 -21.21 -21.90
C HIS A 77 10.23 -22.15 -22.26
N TYR A 78 9.48 -22.63 -21.26
CA TYR A 78 8.31 -23.48 -21.44
C TYR A 78 7.13 -22.74 -22.09
N ALA A 79 6.89 -21.48 -21.72
CA ALA A 79 5.83 -20.65 -22.33
C ALA A 79 6.11 -20.32 -23.81
N SER A 80 7.38 -20.15 -24.19
CA SER A 80 7.81 -19.86 -25.58
C SER A 80 7.62 -21.06 -26.53
N LEU A 81 7.74 -22.29 -26.02
CA LEU A 81 7.71 -23.50 -26.86
C LEU A 81 6.31 -24.09 -27.09
N SER A 82 5.30 -23.71 -26.30
CA SER A 82 4.11 -24.58 -26.16
C SER A 82 2.81 -24.09 -26.80
N LYS A 83 2.65 -22.82 -27.23
CA LYS A 83 1.35 -22.26 -27.72
C LYS A 83 0.13 -22.73 -26.90
N VAL A 84 0.25 -22.82 -25.57
CA VAL A 84 -0.85 -23.27 -24.69
C VAL A 84 -1.65 -22.04 -24.24
N PRO A 85 -3.00 -22.04 -24.34
CA PRO A 85 -3.82 -20.94 -23.85
C PRO A 85 -3.73 -20.77 -22.32
N LEU A 86 -3.89 -19.52 -21.87
CA LEU A 86 -3.71 -19.04 -20.49
C LEU A 86 -4.58 -19.71 -19.40
N SER A 87 -5.44 -20.67 -19.72
CA SER A 87 -6.30 -21.37 -18.75
C SER A 87 -5.60 -22.53 -18.02
N ALA A 88 -4.36 -22.87 -18.38
CA ALA A 88 -3.65 -24.04 -17.83
C ALA A 88 -2.83 -23.76 -16.54
N PHE A 89 -2.78 -22.52 -16.06
CA PHE A 89 -2.03 -22.12 -14.86
C PHE A 89 -2.94 -21.54 -13.76
N ALA A 90 -4.13 -22.11 -13.58
CA ALA A 90 -4.92 -21.87 -12.38
C ALA A 90 -4.23 -22.52 -11.16
N PRO A 91 -4.19 -21.86 -9.99
CA PRO A 91 -3.71 -22.49 -8.76
C PRO A 91 -4.62 -23.68 -8.37
N PRO A 92 -4.08 -24.75 -7.78
CA PRO A 92 -4.87 -25.91 -7.38
C PRO A 92 -5.90 -25.52 -6.29
N PRO A 93 -7.11 -26.09 -6.31
CA PRO A 93 -8.11 -25.87 -5.28
C PRO A 93 -7.74 -26.65 -4.01
N HIS A 94 -7.94 -25.98 -2.86
CA HIS A 94 -8.13 -26.53 -1.51
C HIS A 94 -7.33 -27.78 -1.09
N CYS A 95 -6.34 -27.57 -0.22
CA CYS A 95 -5.94 -28.55 0.79
C CYS A 95 -5.78 -27.83 2.14
N PHE A 96 -6.88 -27.73 2.90
CA PHE A 96 -6.82 -27.47 4.34
C PHE A 96 -6.61 -28.81 5.07
N PRO A 97 -5.61 -28.94 5.94
CA PRO A 97 -5.67 -29.91 7.02
C PRO A 97 -6.56 -29.36 8.13
N ASN A 98 -7.57 -30.13 8.49
CA ASN A 98 -8.36 -29.96 9.71
C ASN A 98 -7.42 -29.86 10.93
N MET A 99 -7.57 -28.81 11.73
CA MET A 99 -6.99 -28.72 13.06
C MET A 99 -8.11 -28.91 14.08
N ASP A 100 -8.51 -30.17 14.25
CA ASP A 100 -9.22 -30.62 15.44
C ASP A 100 -8.21 -30.73 16.60
N SER A 101 -8.62 -30.17 17.75
CA SER A 101 -8.01 -30.31 19.07
C SER A 101 -7.79 -31.78 19.44
N PRO A 102 -6.77 -32.16 20.23
CA PRO A 102 -7.03 -32.28 21.67
C PRO A 102 -5.80 -32.11 22.60
N PHE A 103 -5.97 -31.49 23.76
CA PHE A 103 -5.96 -32.16 25.08
C PHE A 103 -5.80 -31.17 26.24
N SER A 104 -6.63 -31.44 27.23
CA SER A 104 -6.69 -30.91 28.59
C SER A 104 -5.44 -31.19 29.42
N GLU A 105 -5.07 -30.24 30.27
CA GLU A 105 -4.70 -30.51 31.67
C GLU A 105 -4.77 -29.22 32.51
N SER A 106 -5.64 -29.21 33.53
CA SER A 106 -5.58 -28.36 34.72
C SER A 106 -4.77 -29.12 35.79
N PRO A 107 -4.09 -28.52 36.81
CA PRO A 107 -4.75 -27.64 37.80
C PRO A 107 -3.87 -26.63 38.59
N LYS A 108 -4.49 -25.56 39.12
CA LYS A 108 -4.65 -25.26 40.57
C LYS A 108 -4.99 -23.78 40.82
N SER A 109 -6.05 -23.63 41.61
CA SER A 109 -6.62 -22.42 42.18
C SER A 109 -5.66 -21.63 43.08
N LYS A 110 -5.69 -20.31 42.96
CA LYS A 110 -6.04 -19.33 44.00
C LYS A 110 -5.66 -17.94 43.49
N ASP A 111 -6.67 -17.13 43.19
CA ASP A 111 -6.75 -15.71 43.58
C ASP A 111 -7.97 -15.10 42.89
N SER A 112 -8.98 -14.80 43.70
CA SER A 112 -10.20 -14.11 43.28
C SER A 112 -9.84 -12.68 42.84
N PRO A 113 -10.15 -12.23 41.62
CA PRO A 113 -9.99 -10.83 41.26
C PRO A 113 -11.03 -10.02 42.04
N LYS A 114 -10.56 -9.16 42.94
CA LYS A 114 -11.38 -8.08 43.51
C LYS A 114 -11.91 -7.23 42.35
N LEU A 115 -13.23 -7.06 42.31
CA LEU A 115 -13.90 -6.06 41.50
C LEU A 115 -13.24 -4.70 41.76
N PRO A 116 -12.76 -3.96 40.75
CA PRO A 116 -12.46 -2.56 40.94
C PRO A 116 -13.79 -1.83 41.13
N ASP A 117 -14.05 -1.46 42.39
CA ASP A 117 -14.99 -0.40 42.74
C ASP A 117 -14.40 0.92 42.23
N THR A 118 -14.67 1.23 40.96
CA THR A 118 -14.46 2.57 40.41
C THR A 118 -15.82 3.25 40.40
N THR A 119 -16.09 3.95 41.50
CA THR A 119 -16.87 5.18 41.46
C THR A 119 -16.13 6.15 40.54
N ASP A 120 -16.40 6.02 39.24
CA ASP A 120 -15.94 6.94 38.22
C ASP A 120 -16.44 8.32 38.64
N THR A 121 -15.52 9.18 39.02
CA THR A 121 -15.84 10.56 39.38
C THR A 121 -16.23 11.26 38.08
N MET A 122 -17.49 11.11 37.67
CA MET A 122 -18.05 11.72 36.47
C MET A 122 -17.80 13.22 36.53
N SER A 123 -16.87 13.70 35.71
CA SER A 123 -16.73 15.12 35.44
C SER A 123 -18.09 15.67 35.01
N PRO A 124 -18.45 16.89 35.45
CA PRO A 124 -19.78 17.42 35.20
C PRO A 124 -20.01 17.56 33.69
N PRO A 125 -21.24 17.31 33.21
CA PRO A 125 -21.60 17.53 31.81
C PRO A 125 -21.25 18.97 31.40
N THR A 126 -20.50 19.11 30.31
CA THR A 126 -19.97 20.38 29.81
C THR A 126 -20.57 20.70 28.45
N GLN A 127 -21.00 21.94 28.24
CA GLN A 127 -21.58 22.40 26.98
C GLN A 127 -20.48 22.68 25.96
N HIS A 128 -20.65 22.22 24.72
CA HIS A 128 -19.68 22.51 23.66
C HIS A 128 -19.75 24.01 23.27
N PRO A 129 -18.62 24.74 23.21
CA PRO A 129 -18.63 26.19 23.00
C PRO A 129 -19.24 26.63 21.66
N ASP A 130 -18.98 25.88 20.59
CA ASP A 130 -19.42 26.25 19.24
C ASP A 130 -20.79 25.68 18.85
N PHE A 131 -21.27 24.66 19.58
CA PHE A 131 -22.46 23.88 19.22
C PHE A 131 -23.45 23.85 20.37
N TRP A 132 -23.76 25.04 20.87
CA TRP A 132 -24.75 25.28 21.91
C TRP A 132 -25.71 26.39 21.47
N PHE A 133 -26.63 26.05 20.56
CA PHE A 133 -27.55 27.02 19.98
C PHE A 133 -28.69 27.36 20.96
N TYR A 134 -29.00 28.66 21.08
CA TYR A 134 -30.05 29.14 22.00
C TYR A 134 -31.45 28.64 21.61
N ASP A 135 -31.67 28.41 20.31
CA ASP A 135 -32.90 27.91 19.67
C ASP A 135 -32.84 26.40 19.36
N GLY A 136 -31.79 25.71 19.82
CA GLY A 136 -31.66 24.27 19.64
C GLY A 136 -32.83 23.51 20.26
N SER A 137 -33.30 22.49 19.54
CA SER A 137 -34.47 21.66 19.85
C SER A 137 -34.11 20.27 20.39
N ILE A 138 -32.83 19.91 20.39
CA ILE A 138 -32.34 18.63 20.91
C ILE A 138 -30.93 18.79 21.47
N ILE A 139 -30.61 17.96 22.47
CA ILE A 139 -29.26 17.88 23.03
C ILE A 139 -28.68 16.52 22.68
N LEU A 140 -27.57 16.49 21.95
CA LEU A 140 -26.76 15.29 21.77
C LEU A 140 -25.74 15.22 22.90
N SER A 141 -25.68 14.11 23.63
CA SER A 141 -24.72 13.90 24.71
C SER A 141 -23.68 12.87 24.28
N VAL A 142 -22.40 13.27 24.27
CA VAL A 142 -21.26 12.42 23.88
C VAL A 142 -20.28 12.42 25.04
N HIS A 143 -20.13 11.28 25.73
CA HIS A 143 -19.40 11.21 27.00
C HIS A 143 -19.88 12.28 27.99
N THR A 144 -19.03 13.27 28.32
CA THR A 144 -19.35 14.40 29.19
C THR A 144 -19.63 15.69 28.43
N THR A 145 -19.57 15.68 27.10
CA THR A 145 -19.81 16.86 26.26
C THR A 145 -21.24 16.86 25.74
N MET A 146 -21.91 18.01 25.81
CA MET A 146 -23.28 18.18 25.31
C MET A 146 -23.32 19.19 24.17
N PHE A 147 -24.10 18.87 23.14
CA PHE A 147 -24.29 19.67 21.94
C PHE A 147 -25.77 20.00 21.81
N ARG A 148 -26.14 21.29 21.92
CA ARG A 148 -27.51 21.73 21.74
C ARG A 148 -27.70 22.20 20.29
N VAL A 149 -28.43 21.39 19.51
CA VAL A 149 -28.53 21.47 18.04
C VAL A 149 -29.98 21.39 17.55
N HIS A 150 -30.20 21.39 16.24
CA HIS A 150 -31.54 21.47 15.63
C HIS A 150 -31.97 20.12 15.06
N GLN A 151 -33.10 19.59 15.53
CA GLN A 151 -33.68 18.34 15.01
C GLN A 151 -33.96 18.43 13.51
N THR A 152 -34.48 19.57 13.05
CA THR A 152 -34.82 19.81 11.64
C THR A 152 -33.59 19.73 10.74
N ILE A 153 -32.46 20.32 11.16
CA ILE A 153 -31.20 20.27 10.41
C ILE A 153 -30.69 18.84 10.35
N LEU A 154 -30.59 18.15 11.49
CA LEU A 154 -30.13 16.76 11.52
C LEU A 154 -31.03 15.84 10.66
N SER A 155 -32.34 15.98 10.77
CA SER A 155 -33.31 15.20 9.98
C SER A 155 -33.21 15.47 8.49
N ASN A 156 -32.93 16.70 8.09
CA ASN A 156 -32.78 17.06 6.68
C ASN A 156 -31.53 16.41 6.05
N HIS A 157 -30.47 16.18 6.84
CA HIS A 157 -29.23 15.58 6.38
C HIS A 157 -29.17 14.06 6.58
N SER A 158 -29.92 13.51 7.55
CA SER A 158 -29.82 12.13 8.00
C SER A 158 -31.19 11.46 8.10
N GLU A 159 -31.40 10.42 7.30
CA GLU A 159 -32.59 9.56 7.41
C GLU A 159 -32.64 8.83 8.76
N PHE A 160 -31.46 8.52 9.33
CA PHE A 160 -31.37 7.93 10.66
C PHE A 160 -31.95 8.86 11.73
N PHE A 161 -31.50 10.13 11.78
CA PHE A 161 -32.01 11.09 12.75
C PHE A 161 -33.47 11.45 12.49
N ALA A 162 -33.87 11.58 11.22
CA ALA A 162 -35.27 11.79 10.86
C ALA A 162 -36.16 10.66 11.42
N GLY A 163 -35.74 9.40 11.27
CA GLY A 163 -36.42 8.25 11.85
C GLY A 163 -36.40 8.28 13.38
N LEU A 164 -35.24 8.53 13.98
CA LEU A 164 -35.04 8.56 15.44
C LEU A 164 -36.04 9.50 16.13
N PHE A 165 -36.26 10.70 15.57
CA PHE A 165 -37.13 11.70 16.19
C PHE A 165 -38.62 11.46 15.98
N THR A 166 -39.01 10.50 15.13
CA THR A 166 -40.42 10.09 14.97
C THR A 166 -40.87 9.05 15.99
N VAL A 167 -39.92 8.40 16.66
CA VAL A 167 -40.22 7.36 17.65
C VAL A 167 -40.67 8.02 18.97
N PRO A 168 -41.83 7.65 19.54
CA PRO A 168 -42.24 8.16 20.84
C PRO A 168 -41.24 7.75 21.92
N GLN A 169 -40.69 8.74 22.63
CA GLN A 169 -39.67 8.47 23.65
C GLN A 169 -40.28 7.80 24.89
N PRO A 170 -39.64 6.76 25.44
CA PRO A 170 -40.13 6.07 26.62
C PRO A 170 -40.08 7.00 27.85
N SER A 171 -41.00 6.77 28.79
CA SER A 171 -41.08 7.54 30.03
C SER A 171 -39.81 7.35 30.87
N GLY A 172 -39.10 8.44 31.16
CA GLY A 172 -37.88 8.44 31.99
C GLY A 172 -36.62 8.98 31.31
N GLU A 173 -36.69 9.39 30.04
CA GLU A 173 -35.55 10.03 29.37
C GLU A 173 -35.18 11.39 29.96
N ALA A 174 -33.89 11.70 29.92
CA ALA A 174 -33.37 12.98 30.38
C ALA A 174 -33.85 14.11 29.46
N VAL A 175 -34.47 15.12 30.07
CA VAL A 175 -34.85 16.37 29.43
C VAL A 175 -34.10 17.49 30.13
N ILE A 176 -33.36 18.29 29.36
CA ILE A 176 -32.61 19.45 29.85
C ILE A 176 -33.12 20.67 29.08
N ASP A 177 -33.54 21.72 29.79
CA ASP A 177 -34.08 22.95 29.20
C ASP A 177 -35.21 22.71 28.17
N GLY A 178 -36.07 21.72 28.45
CA GLY A 178 -37.17 21.33 27.56
C GLY A 178 -36.72 20.59 26.28
N CYS A 179 -35.42 20.31 26.12
CA CYS A 179 -34.87 19.54 25.01
C CYS A 179 -34.61 18.09 25.43
N HIS A 180 -34.99 17.13 24.58
CA HIS A 180 -34.62 15.74 24.77
C HIS A 180 -33.10 15.56 24.66
N VAL A 181 -32.54 14.75 25.55
CA VAL A 181 -31.12 14.38 25.53
C VAL A 181 -30.96 13.02 24.87
N VAL A 182 -30.27 12.99 23.72
CA VAL A 182 -29.95 11.77 22.98
C VAL A 182 -28.48 11.41 23.22
N PRO A 183 -28.17 10.30 23.90
CA PRO A 183 -26.80 9.85 24.06
C PRO A 183 -26.25 9.28 22.74
N LEU A 184 -25.06 9.72 22.35
CA LEU A 184 -24.27 9.17 21.27
C LEU A 184 -22.98 8.56 21.84
N TYR A 185 -22.57 7.43 21.29
CA TYR A 185 -21.41 6.65 21.74
C TYR A 185 -20.19 6.83 20.82
N ASP A 186 -20.07 8.00 20.20
CA ASP A 186 -18.99 8.33 19.27
C ASP A 186 -17.89 9.14 19.96
N LYS A 187 -16.80 9.41 19.22
CA LYS A 187 -15.78 10.35 19.67
C LYS A 187 -16.30 11.78 19.59
N VAL A 188 -15.94 12.59 20.57
CA VAL A 188 -16.34 14.01 20.62
C VAL A 188 -15.82 14.75 19.38
N GLU A 189 -14.58 14.45 18.97
CA GLU A 189 -13.91 15.07 17.82
C GLU A 189 -14.65 14.76 16.50
N ASP A 190 -15.06 13.49 16.31
CA ASP A 190 -15.78 13.08 15.11
C ASP A 190 -17.15 13.77 15.01
N VAL A 191 -17.83 13.95 16.14
CA VAL A 191 -19.13 14.66 16.21
C VAL A 191 -18.93 16.15 15.89
N VAL A 192 -17.86 16.77 16.39
CA VAL A 192 -17.51 18.16 16.05
C VAL A 192 -17.26 18.31 14.54
N ASP A 193 -16.49 17.41 13.93
CA ASP A 193 -16.21 17.45 12.49
C ASP A 193 -17.47 17.26 11.65
N LEU A 194 -18.33 16.32 12.04
CA LEU A 194 -19.63 16.13 11.38
C LEU A 194 -20.51 17.38 11.49
N LEU A 195 -20.64 17.95 12.70
CA LEU A 195 -21.49 19.11 12.92
C LEU A 195 -20.97 20.34 12.16
N LYS A 196 -19.65 20.54 12.05
CA LYS A 196 -19.08 21.57 11.17
C LYS A 196 -19.52 21.34 9.72
N ALA A 197 -19.39 20.12 9.21
CA ALA A 197 -19.80 19.79 7.85
C ALA A 197 -21.32 19.90 7.58
N VAL A 198 -22.15 19.69 8.60
CA VAL A 198 -23.61 19.81 8.51
C VAL A 198 -24.06 21.27 8.55
N TYR A 199 -23.48 22.08 9.43
CA TYR A 199 -23.89 23.46 9.67
C TYR A 199 -23.21 24.49 8.76
N ASP A 200 -22.02 24.20 8.25
CA ASP A 200 -21.27 25.08 7.34
C ASP A 200 -21.17 24.46 5.93
N PRO A 201 -21.96 24.95 4.96
CA PRO A 201 -21.88 24.49 3.56
C PRO A 201 -20.50 24.65 2.92
N SER A 202 -19.69 25.60 3.41
CA SER A 202 -18.35 25.91 2.93
C SER A 202 -17.25 25.15 3.68
N HIS A 203 -17.59 24.27 4.63
CA HIS A 203 -16.62 23.59 5.47
C HIS A 203 -15.54 22.86 4.67
N PHE A 204 -15.92 22.17 3.60
CA PHE A 204 -14.99 21.47 2.72
C PHE A 204 -14.13 22.38 1.84
N ASP A 205 -14.51 23.65 1.67
CA ASP A 205 -13.71 24.61 0.92
C ASP A 205 -12.49 25.07 1.73
N SER A 206 -12.46 24.78 3.03
CA SER A 206 -11.27 24.97 3.87
C SER A 206 -10.16 23.95 3.57
N LEU A 207 -10.48 22.85 2.89
CA LEU A 207 -9.48 21.86 2.47
C LEU A 207 -8.82 22.32 1.17
N PRO A 208 -7.49 22.53 1.13
CA PRO A 208 -6.80 22.89 -0.10
C PRO A 208 -7.01 21.82 -1.19
N PRO A 209 -7.24 22.20 -2.47
CA PRO A 209 -7.45 21.22 -3.54
C PRO A 209 -6.27 20.25 -3.71
N GLU A 210 -5.06 20.69 -3.39
CA GLU A 210 -3.81 19.93 -3.47
C GLU A 210 -3.37 19.36 -2.12
N ALA A 211 -4.24 19.35 -1.11
CA ALA A 211 -3.92 18.84 0.23
C ALA A 211 -3.28 17.44 0.16
N GLU A 212 -2.17 17.24 0.85
CA GLU A 212 -1.50 15.94 0.96
C GLU A 212 -2.40 14.91 1.64
N LEU A 213 -2.07 13.62 1.50
CA LEU A 213 -2.89 12.53 2.04
C LEU A 213 -3.14 12.63 3.56
N ASP A 214 -2.14 12.93 4.39
CA ASP A 214 -2.32 12.99 5.85
C ASP A 214 -3.33 14.09 6.27
N PRO A 215 -3.17 15.37 5.85
CA PRO A 215 -4.16 16.41 6.13
C PRO A 215 -5.56 16.09 5.59
N LEU A 216 -5.64 15.46 4.42
CA LEU A 216 -6.92 15.00 3.88
C LEU A 216 -7.58 13.98 4.82
N LEU A 217 -6.83 12.96 5.24
CA LEU A 217 -7.34 11.92 6.14
C LEU A 217 -7.76 12.52 7.48
N ASP A 218 -6.95 13.42 8.06
CA ASP A 218 -7.28 14.09 9.32
C ASP A 218 -8.59 14.88 9.19
N PHE A 219 -8.81 15.55 8.06
CA PHE A 219 -10.03 16.32 7.80
C PHE A 219 -11.28 15.44 7.59
N ILE A 220 -11.18 14.35 6.84
CA ILE A 220 -12.37 13.57 6.45
C ILE A 220 -12.70 12.42 7.40
N SER A 221 -11.81 12.00 8.31
CA SER A 221 -12.00 10.74 9.06
C SER A 221 -13.29 10.75 9.90
N GLY A 222 -13.47 11.76 10.76
CA GLY A 222 -14.67 11.86 11.60
C GLY A 222 -15.95 12.05 10.78
N ILE A 223 -15.88 12.89 9.74
CA ILE A 223 -17.00 13.12 8.81
C ILE A 223 -17.39 11.82 8.12
N LEU A 224 -16.44 11.04 7.59
CA LEU A 224 -16.70 9.80 6.88
C LEU A 224 -17.27 8.73 7.82
N HIS A 225 -16.71 8.57 9.03
CA HIS A 225 -17.23 7.66 10.05
C HIS A 225 -18.69 7.94 10.37
N LEU A 226 -19.00 9.17 10.77
CA LEU A 226 -20.33 9.49 11.23
C LEU A 226 -21.34 9.67 10.10
N SER A 227 -20.92 10.15 8.93
CA SER A 227 -21.81 10.18 7.76
C SER A 227 -22.16 8.78 7.26
N THR A 228 -21.30 7.79 7.45
CA THR A 228 -21.61 6.38 7.17
C THR A 228 -22.57 5.84 8.22
N LYS A 229 -22.24 5.99 9.52
CA LYS A 229 -23.05 5.50 10.65
C LYS A 229 -24.46 6.10 10.69
N TYR A 230 -24.57 7.40 10.47
CA TYR A 230 -25.82 8.15 10.54
C TYR A 230 -26.43 8.42 9.15
N VAL A 231 -25.99 7.71 8.12
CA VAL A 231 -26.61 7.71 6.77
C VAL A 231 -26.74 9.13 6.19
N ILE A 232 -25.69 9.95 6.32
CA ILE A 232 -25.61 11.29 5.70
C ILE A 232 -24.97 11.16 4.32
N ARG A 233 -25.77 10.73 3.35
CA ARG A 233 -25.28 10.30 2.02
C ARG A 233 -24.45 11.37 1.28
N SER A 234 -24.85 12.64 1.36
CA SER A 234 -24.16 13.74 0.66
C SER A 234 -22.74 13.96 1.21
N LEU A 235 -22.58 13.96 2.53
CA LEU A 235 -21.27 14.11 3.18
C LEU A 235 -20.40 12.88 2.93
N ARG A 236 -20.97 11.67 3.08
CA ARG A 236 -20.28 10.42 2.76
C ARG A 236 -19.73 10.44 1.34
N GLN A 237 -20.57 10.77 0.35
CA GLN A 237 -20.16 10.80 -1.05
C GLN A 237 -19.07 11.83 -1.32
N ARG A 238 -19.10 12.99 -0.64
CA ARG A 238 -18.05 14.02 -0.75
C ARG A 238 -16.72 13.50 -0.21
N CYS A 239 -16.71 12.85 0.96
CA CYS A 239 -15.51 12.21 1.53
C CYS A 239 -14.96 11.10 0.63
N ILE A 240 -15.81 10.23 0.08
CA ILE A 240 -15.41 9.18 -0.88
C ILE A 240 -14.78 9.80 -2.12
N SER A 241 -15.38 10.84 -2.70
CA SER A 241 -14.83 11.53 -3.86
C SER A 241 -13.42 12.08 -3.59
N LEU A 242 -13.17 12.60 -2.39
CA LEU A 242 -11.85 13.08 -2.00
C LEU A 242 -10.85 11.92 -1.85
N LEU A 243 -11.23 10.80 -1.23
CA LEU A 243 -10.38 9.60 -1.17
C LEU A 243 -10.05 9.06 -2.56
N SER A 244 -11.05 8.92 -3.43
CA SER A 244 -10.89 8.41 -4.79
C SER A 244 -10.06 9.33 -5.69
N SER A 245 -9.92 10.62 -5.33
CA SER A 245 -8.96 11.54 -5.97
C SER A 245 -7.50 11.16 -5.69
N LYS A 246 -7.22 10.64 -4.48
CA LYS A 246 -5.89 10.16 -4.07
C LYS A 246 -5.66 8.73 -4.51
N PHE A 247 -6.70 7.89 -4.49
CA PHE A 247 -6.65 6.48 -4.82
C PHE A 247 -7.53 6.18 -6.04
N PRO A 248 -7.01 6.33 -7.27
CA PRO A 248 -7.78 6.16 -8.50
C PRO A 248 -8.42 4.77 -8.60
N THR A 249 -9.69 4.74 -8.99
CA THR A 249 -10.51 3.53 -9.18
C THR A 249 -10.72 3.17 -10.66
N THR A 250 -10.05 3.90 -11.56
CA THR A 250 -10.01 3.61 -13.01
C THR A 250 -8.62 3.87 -13.60
N PHE A 251 -8.27 3.12 -14.64
CA PHE A 251 -6.99 3.30 -15.35
C PHE A 251 -6.85 4.70 -15.95
N LYS A 252 -7.97 5.30 -16.40
CA LYS A 252 -8.00 6.67 -16.91
C LYS A 252 -7.62 7.67 -15.81
N ALA A 253 -8.26 7.59 -14.65
CA ALA A 253 -7.96 8.47 -13.51
C ALA A 253 -6.50 8.32 -13.05
N TYR A 254 -5.98 7.09 -13.02
CA TYR A 254 -4.57 6.84 -12.73
C TYR A 254 -3.62 7.54 -13.71
N ASN A 255 -3.86 7.43 -15.02
CA ASN A 255 -2.99 8.09 -16.00
C ASN A 255 -3.09 9.62 -15.92
N THR A 256 -4.28 10.18 -15.69
CA THR A 256 -4.45 11.62 -15.47
C THR A 256 -3.65 12.08 -14.25
N LYS A 257 -3.72 11.34 -13.13
CA LYS A 257 -2.96 11.63 -11.91
C LYS A 257 -1.43 11.55 -12.12
N VAL A 258 -0.96 10.57 -12.88
CA VAL A 258 0.49 10.44 -13.17
C VAL A 258 0.97 11.54 -14.10
N ALA A 259 0.13 11.99 -15.03
CA ALA A 259 0.47 13.05 -15.99
C ALA A 259 0.52 14.45 -15.36
N SER A 260 -0.24 14.72 -14.29
CA SER A 260 -0.28 16.03 -13.62
C SER A 260 0.98 16.40 -12.86
N SER A 261 2.08 15.62 -12.94
CA SER A 261 3.39 15.85 -12.31
C SER A 261 3.40 15.98 -10.78
N THR A 262 2.24 15.90 -10.13
CA THR A 262 2.08 15.67 -8.68
C THR A 262 2.39 14.21 -8.38
N HIS A 263 3.66 13.81 -8.46
CA HIS A 263 4.08 12.48 -8.03
C HIS A 263 4.06 12.44 -6.49
N GLU A 264 2.86 12.42 -5.92
CA GLU A 264 2.65 12.29 -4.48
C GLU A 264 3.22 10.94 -4.04
N ARG A 265 4.32 11.00 -3.29
CA ARG A 265 4.93 9.82 -2.69
C ARG A 265 4.26 9.60 -1.35
N PHE A 266 3.25 8.74 -1.34
CA PHE A 266 2.60 8.38 -0.10
C PHE A 266 3.58 7.68 0.85
N LYS A 267 3.58 8.09 2.12
CA LYS A 267 4.21 7.31 3.18
C LYS A 267 3.38 6.05 3.39
N SER A 268 4.04 4.91 3.61
CA SER A 268 3.34 3.64 3.81
C SER A 268 2.33 3.71 4.95
N ASP A 269 2.66 4.42 6.04
CA ASP A 269 1.76 4.54 7.20
C ASP A 269 0.50 5.35 6.86
N SER A 270 0.62 6.42 6.07
CA SER A 270 -0.54 7.19 5.58
C SER A 270 -1.44 6.35 4.68
N VAL A 271 -0.87 5.50 3.82
CA VAL A 271 -1.68 4.57 3.00
C VAL A 271 -2.36 3.52 3.86
N MET A 272 -1.69 3.00 4.90
CA MET A 272 -2.31 2.06 5.84
C MET A 272 -3.47 2.71 6.62
N ARG A 273 -3.33 3.98 7.03
CA ARG A 273 -4.43 4.77 7.61
C ARG A 273 -5.61 4.87 6.65
N ALA A 274 -5.35 5.18 5.39
CA ALA A 274 -6.40 5.25 4.35
C ALA A 274 -7.08 3.88 4.13
N ILE A 275 -6.33 2.78 4.14
CA ILE A 275 -6.87 1.41 4.03
C ILE A 275 -7.80 1.11 5.20
N ASN A 276 -7.40 1.42 6.44
CA ASN A 276 -8.22 1.17 7.62
C ASN A 276 -9.50 2.01 7.57
N LEU A 277 -9.37 3.32 7.30
CA LEU A 277 -10.51 4.22 7.16
C LEU A 277 -11.49 3.74 6.08
N ALA A 278 -10.97 3.28 4.94
CA ALA A 278 -11.79 2.76 3.85
C ALA A 278 -12.52 1.47 4.24
N ARG A 279 -11.85 0.54 4.93
CA ARG A 279 -12.46 -0.72 5.38
C ARG A 279 -13.54 -0.50 6.44
N GLU A 280 -13.25 0.34 7.43
CA GLU A 280 -14.18 0.68 8.52
C GLU A 280 -15.45 1.39 8.02
N ASN A 281 -15.39 2.01 6.84
CA ASN A 281 -16.49 2.76 6.23
C ASN A 281 -16.98 2.17 4.90
N GLU A 282 -16.65 0.92 4.61
CA GLU A 282 -17.11 0.20 3.41
C GLU A 282 -16.80 0.94 2.08
N VAL A 283 -15.69 1.69 2.01
CA VAL A 283 -15.22 2.36 0.79
C VAL A 283 -14.22 1.44 0.08
N LEU A 284 -14.71 0.28 -0.37
CA LEU A 284 -13.83 -0.79 -0.84
C LEU A 284 -13.17 -0.51 -2.20
N GLU A 285 -13.78 0.36 -3.02
CA GLU A 285 -13.29 0.69 -4.37
C GLU A 285 -11.87 1.26 -4.41
N ILE A 286 -11.38 1.88 -3.33
CA ILE A 286 -10.02 2.44 -3.31
C ILE A 286 -8.93 1.42 -2.94
N LEU A 287 -9.33 0.28 -2.36
CA LEU A 287 -8.41 -0.69 -1.76
C LEU A 287 -7.41 -1.31 -2.74
N PRO A 288 -7.79 -1.72 -3.98
CA PRO A 288 -6.82 -2.31 -4.91
C PRO A 288 -5.63 -1.41 -5.19
N TYR A 289 -5.87 -0.11 -5.40
CA TYR A 289 -4.82 0.83 -5.65
C TYR A 289 -4.05 1.22 -4.36
N ALA A 290 -4.71 1.25 -3.20
CA ALA A 290 -4.03 1.48 -1.93
C ALA A 290 -3.06 0.32 -1.60
N TYR A 291 -3.48 -0.94 -1.75
CA TYR A 291 -2.61 -2.11 -1.58
C TYR A 291 -1.47 -2.13 -2.60
N TYR A 292 -1.73 -1.74 -3.85
CA TYR A 292 -0.69 -1.50 -4.84
C TYR A 292 0.38 -0.51 -4.34
N CYS A 293 -0.03 0.63 -3.78
CA CYS A 293 0.90 1.60 -3.22
C CYS A 293 1.78 1.01 -2.11
N VAL A 294 1.18 0.28 -1.15
CA VAL A 294 1.93 -0.33 -0.04
C VAL A 294 2.88 -1.43 -0.52
N ALA A 295 2.42 -2.32 -1.41
CA ALA A 295 3.23 -3.44 -1.92
C ALA A 295 4.48 -2.97 -2.69
N ARG A 296 4.43 -1.77 -3.26
CA ARG A 296 5.58 -1.15 -3.92
C ARG A 296 6.59 -0.56 -2.96
N THR A 297 6.14 0.06 -1.87
CA THR A 297 7.03 0.81 -0.97
C THR A 297 7.51 0.00 0.22
N LYS A 298 6.68 -0.92 0.73
CA LYS A 298 6.94 -1.65 1.97
C LYS A 298 7.45 -3.05 1.66
N ALA A 299 8.74 -3.28 1.93
CA ALA A 299 9.41 -4.55 1.63
C ALA A 299 8.81 -5.76 2.36
N THR A 300 8.06 -5.56 3.45
CA THR A 300 7.40 -6.63 4.21
C THR A 300 6.17 -7.21 3.50
N CYS A 301 5.62 -6.54 2.48
CA CYS A 301 4.46 -7.03 1.72
C CYS A 301 4.91 -8.00 0.60
N LEU A 302 5.56 -9.10 0.99
CA LEU A 302 6.27 -10.01 0.09
C LEU A 302 5.38 -10.57 -1.03
N VAL A 303 4.22 -11.13 -0.70
CA VAL A 303 3.32 -11.77 -1.68
C VAL A 303 2.82 -10.75 -2.71
N GLY A 304 2.30 -9.61 -2.25
CA GLY A 304 1.85 -8.54 -3.14
C GLY A 304 2.99 -8.04 -4.03
N ARG A 305 4.19 -7.86 -3.46
CA ARG A 305 5.37 -7.43 -4.21
C ARG A 305 5.78 -8.43 -5.29
N GLU A 306 5.79 -9.72 -4.98
CA GLU A 306 6.10 -10.79 -5.93
C GLU A 306 5.08 -10.83 -7.08
N ARG A 307 3.78 -10.74 -6.78
CA ARG A 307 2.71 -10.65 -7.80
C ARG A 307 2.88 -9.42 -8.69
N LEU A 308 3.20 -8.26 -8.11
CA LEU A 308 3.46 -7.04 -8.89
C LEU A 308 4.72 -7.14 -9.75
N GLN A 309 5.76 -7.80 -9.26
CA GLN A 309 6.99 -8.05 -10.03
C GLN A 309 6.71 -8.99 -11.21
N TRP A 310 5.96 -10.07 -10.98
CA TRP A 310 5.50 -10.94 -12.05
C TRP A 310 4.69 -10.18 -13.09
N ALA A 311 3.73 -9.36 -12.65
CA ALA A 311 2.90 -8.54 -13.52
C ALA A 311 3.72 -7.55 -14.36
N GLU A 312 4.78 -6.97 -13.78
CA GLU A 312 5.67 -6.05 -14.49
C GLU A 312 6.41 -6.77 -15.60
N MET A 313 6.94 -7.95 -15.30
CA MET A 313 7.80 -8.70 -16.21
C MET A 313 7.01 -9.44 -17.29
N SER A 314 5.86 -10.01 -16.95
CA SER A 314 5.08 -10.88 -17.84
C SER A 314 3.97 -10.15 -18.59
N MET A 315 3.51 -8.99 -18.10
CA MET A 315 2.38 -8.28 -18.71
C MET A 315 2.82 -6.93 -19.26
N SER A 316 3.19 -5.97 -18.40
CA SER A 316 3.40 -4.59 -18.86
C SER A 316 4.74 -4.35 -19.53
N HIS A 317 5.81 -5.00 -19.09
CA HIS A 317 7.17 -4.88 -19.65
C HIS A 317 7.65 -6.16 -20.35
N SER A 318 6.73 -7.06 -20.70
CA SER A 318 7.05 -8.31 -21.41
C SER A 318 7.83 -8.09 -22.70
N PHE A 319 7.59 -6.98 -23.40
CA PHE A 319 8.34 -6.58 -24.61
C PHE A 319 9.84 -6.36 -24.37
N LEU A 320 10.29 -6.14 -23.13
CA LEU A 320 11.71 -6.07 -22.78
C LEU A 320 12.36 -7.46 -22.67
N LEU A 321 11.56 -8.50 -22.45
CA LEU A 321 11.99 -9.89 -22.27
C LEU A 321 11.86 -10.71 -23.55
N ALA A 322 10.69 -10.62 -24.16
CA ALA A 322 10.33 -11.31 -25.38
C ALA A 322 10.00 -10.27 -26.45
N PHE A 323 11.05 -9.68 -27.04
CA PHE A 323 10.86 -8.71 -28.11
C PHE A 323 10.18 -9.37 -29.31
N GLN A 324 9.05 -8.81 -29.72
CA GLN A 324 8.37 -9.18 -30.96
C GLN A 324 8.47 -8.04 -31.95
N ARG A 325 8.93 -8.36 -33.16
CA ARG A 325 9.03 -7.39 -34.25
C ARG A 325 7.62 -6.98 -34.69
N SER A 326 7.44 -5.69 -34.97
CA SER A 326 6.22 -5.20 -35.61
C SER A 326 5.92 -5.99 -36.90
N PRO A 327 4.67 -6.37 -37.16
CA PRO A 327 4.26 -6.98 -38.44
C PRO A 327 4.56 -6.08 -39.65
N GLN A 328 4.64 -4.76 -39.44
CA GLN A 328 4.94 -3.76 -40.46
C GLN A 328 6.43 -3.44 -40.59
N CYS A 329 7.30 -4.09 -39.80
CA CYS A 329 8.73 -3.83 -39.83
C CYS A 329 9.39 -4.35 -41.11
N GLN A 330 10.09 -3.46 -41.82
CA GLN A 330 10.87 -3.79 -43.01
C GLN A 330 12.36 -4.07 -42.70
N SER A 331 12.82 -3.74 -41.49
CA SER A 331 14.22 -3.93 -41.09
C SER A 331 14.48 -5.37 -40.64
N LEU A 332 15.40 -6.05 -41.31
CA LEU A 332 15.91 -7.37 -40.91
C LEU A 332 16.78 -7.31 -39.64
N LEU A 333 17.34 -6.13 -39.33
CA LEU A 333 18.16 -5.93 -38.14
C LEU A 333 17.32 -5.94 -36.86
N CYS A 334 16.06 -5.48 -36.91
CA CYS A 334 15.18 -5.47 -35.73
C CYS A 334 14.90 -6.88 -35.20
N ALA A 335 14.83 -7.89 -36.08
CA ALA A 335 14.63 -9.29 -35.66
C ALA A 335 15.81 -9.85 -34.84
N HIS A 336 16.99 -9.25 -34.99
CA HIS A 336 18.25 -9.69 -34.36
C HIS A 336 18.76 -8.71 -33.31
N ALA A 337 18.18 -7.50 -33.24
CA ALA A 337 18.66 -6.40 -32.41
C ALA A 337 18.56 -6.66 -30.89
N ARG A 338 17.84 -7.70 -30.46
CA ARG A 338 17.58 -7.97 -29.05
C ARG A 338 17.66 -9.47 -28.78
N GLY A 339 18.72 -9.90 -28.08
CA GLY A 339 18.65 -11.11 -27.26
C GLY A 339 17.69 -10.88 -26.08
N PRO A 340 17.14 -11.94 -25.45
CA PRO A 340 16.03 -11.89 -24.48
C PRO A 340 16.24 -11.07 -23.19
N HIS A 341 17.35 -10.32 -23.04
CA HIS A 341 17.76 -9.73 -21.76
C HIS A 341 18.36 -8.32 -21.83
N ALA A 342 18.33 -7.64 -22.97
CA ALA A 342 19.06 -6.37 -23.14
C ALA A 342 18.71 -5.28 -22.10
N GLU A 343 17.48 -5.25 -21.60
CA GLU A 343 17.03 -4.30 -20.57
C GLU A 343 16.54 -4.99 -19.28
N TRP A 344 16.76 -6.31 -19.13
CA TRP A 344 16.35 -7.07 -17.94
C TRP A 344 16.91 -6.45 -16.66
N HIS A 345 18.20 -6.09 -16.71
CA HIS A 345 18.91 -5.48 -15.60
C HIS A 345 18.25 -4.19 -15.11
N VAL A 346 17.47 -3.49 -15.95
CA VAL A 346 16.71 -2.29 -15.56
C VAL A 346 15.54 -2.63 -14.65
N LEU A 347 14.85 -3.74 -14.92
CA LEU A 347 13.77 -4.25 -14.07
C LEU A 347 14.33 -4.91 -12.81
N GLU A 348 15.41 -5.69 -12.93
CA GLU A 348 16.05 -6.35 -11.77
C GLU A 348 16.69 -5.34 -10.81
N ALA A 349 17.28 -4.25 -11.33
CA ALA A 349 17.82 -3.18 -10.50
C ALA A 349 16.74 -2.30 -9.84
N ALA A 350 15.46 -2.42 -10.26
CA ALA A 350 14.39 -1.64 -9.68
C ALA A 350 14.15 -2.08 -8.23
N LYS A 351 14.37 -1.17 -7.28
CA LYS A 351 14.18 -1.42 -5.84
C LYS A 351 12.72 -1.74 -5.47
N ALA A 352 11.77 -1.47 -6.36
CA ALA A 352 10.34 -1.65 -6.15
C ALA A 352 9.67 -1.96 -7.50
N PRO A 353 8.83 -3.00 -7.60
CA PRO A 353 8.10 -3.28 -8.82
C PRO A 353 7.13 -2.13 -9.13
N ASN A 354 6.92 -1.81 -10.41
CA ASN A 354 6.00 -0.75 -10.80
C ASN A 354 5.33 -1.08 -12.14
N PRO A 355 4.51 -2.15 -12.20
CA PRO A 355 3.94 -2.63 -13.44
C PRO A 355 3.03 -1.60 -14.13
N LEU A 356 2.46 -0.64 -13.40
CA LEU A 356 1.64 0.43 -13.99
C LEU A 356 2.45 1.63 -14.50
N ARG A 357 3.78 1.67 -14.31
CA ARG A 357 4.61 2.76 -14.80
C ARG A 357 4.66 2.78 -16.33
N GLN A 358 4.67 3.99 -16.90
CA GLN A 358 5.04 4.17 -18.30
C GLN A 358 6.54 3.93 -18.50
N TYR A 359 6.89 3.10 -19.49
CA TYR A 359 8.24 3.01 -20.00
C TYR A 359 8.54 4.23 -20.87
N THR A 360 9.72 4.83 -20.70
CA THR A 360 10.11 6.07 -21.41
C THR A 360 11.40 5.91 -22.22
N ARG A 361 12.18 4.86 -21.99
CA ARG A 361 13.48 4.62 -22.63
C ARG A 361 13.35 3.94 -23.99
N TRP A 362 12.30 4.26 -24.76
CA TRP A 362 12.00 3.66 -26.06
C TRP A 362 13.15 3.74 -27.06
N TYR A 363 13.91 4.83 -27.03
CA TYR A 363 15.07 5.04 -27.88
C TYR A 363 16.19 4.01 -27.65
N GLN A 364 16.26 3.40 -26.46
CA GLN A 364 17.26 2.39 -26.11
C GLN A 364 16.90 0.99 -26.62
N LEU A 365 15.71 0.84 -27.20
CA LEU A 365 15.35 -0.39 -27.87
C LEU A 365 16.22 -0.65 -29.11
N ASN A 366 16.83 0.40 -29.70
CA ASN A 366 17.67 0.32 -30.91
C ASN A 366 16.99 -0.44 -32.06
N VAL A 367 15.68 -0.24 -32.22
CA VAL A 367 14.86 -0.80 -33.30
C VAL A 367 14.20 0.32 -34.10
N CYS A 368 13.63 -0.03 -35.26
CA CYS A 368 12.97 0.94 -36.12
C CYS A 368 11.70 1.54 -35.46
N PRO A 369 11.22 2.70 -35.95
CA PRO A 369 10.04 3.37 -35.39
C PRO A 369 8.78 2.49 -35.34
N GLU A 370 8.56 1.63 -36.34
CA GLU A 370 7.40 0.73 -36.39
C GLU A 370 7.44 -0.30 -35.26
N CYS A 371 8.62 -0.82 -34.93
CA CYS A 371 8.82 -1.73 -33.80
C CYS A 371 8.64 -1.00 -32.47
N VAL A 372 9.12 0.24 -32.35
CA VAL A 372 8.89 1.06 -31.15
C VAL A 372 7.40 1.28 -30.92
N ALA A 373 6.65 1.68 -31.96
CA ALA A 373 5.21 1.89 -31.87
C ALA A 373 4.46 0.61 -31.49
N HIS A 374 4.89 -0.54 -32.02
CA HIS A 374 4.33 -1.84 -31.63
C HIS A 374 4.58 -2.15 -30.15
N CYS A 375 5.80 -1.99 -29.65
CA CYS A 375 6.12 -2.18 -28.23
C CYS A 375 5.36 -1.21 -27.32
N GLN A 376 5.15 0.04 -27.74
CA GLN A 376 4.33 1.02 -27.00
C GLN A 376 2.88 0.56 -26.88
N SER A 377 2.32 0.02 -27.96
CA SER A 377 0.97 -0.56 -27.96
C SER A 377 0.86 -1.76 -27.00
N GLU A 378 1.80 -2.70 -27.08
CA GLU A 378 1.82 -3.88 -26.18
C GLU A 378 2.02 -3.47 -24.72
N HIS A 379 2.90 -2.51 -24.44
CA HIS A 379 3.10 -1.97 -23.10
C HIS A 379 1.83 -1.31 -22.55
N LEU A 380 1.13 -0.51 -23.35
CA LEU A 380 -0.13 0.12 -22.96
C LEU A 380 -1.20 -0.93 -22.68
N LYS A 381 -1.30 -1.95 -23.52
CA LYS A 381 -2.22 -3.08 -23.35
C LYS A 381 -1.91 -3.84 -22.06
N GLY A 382 -0.64 -4.19 -21.82
CA GLY A 382 -0.21 -4.87 -20.61
C GLY A 382 -0.47 -4.06 -19.36
N ARG A 383 -0.27 -2.73 -19.38
CA ARG A 383 -0.63 -1.85 -18.24
C ARG A 383 -2.13 -1.83 -17.95
N LYS A 384 -2.98 -1.85 -18.98
CA LYS A 384 -4.43 -1.97 -18.80
C LYS A 384 -4.78 -3.32 -18.18
N GLU A 385 -4.20 -4.41 -18.67
CA GLU A 385 -4.43 -5.74 -18.12
C GLU A 385 -3.98 -5.85 -16.65
N VAL A 386 -2.83 -5.24 -16.29
CA VAL A 386 -2.38 -5.13 -14.89
C VAL A 386 -3.39 -4.36 -14.04
N TRP A 387 -3.97 -3.28 -14.58
CA TRP A 387 -4.98 -2.50 -13.87
C TRP A 387 -6.24 -3.32 -13.63
N ASP A 388 -6.72 -4.01 -14.65
CA ASP A 388 -7.95 -4.80 -14.58
C ASP A 388 -7.81 -5.96 -13.59
N LYS A 389 -6.63 -6.61 -13.53
CA LYS A 389 -6.29 -7.69 -12.58
C LYS A 389 -5.76 -7.20 -11.23
N LEU A 390 -5.74 -5.89 -10.98
CA LEU A 390 -5.19 -5.33 -9.75
C LEU A 390 -5.89 -5.87 -8.48
N PRO A 391 -7.23 -6.00 -8.45
CA PRO A 391 -7.92 -6.62 -7.31
C PRO A 391 -7.50 -8.07 -7.09
N ASP A 392 -7.39 -8.87 -8.16
CA ASP A 392 -7.00 -10.28 -8.11
C ASP A 392 -5.61 -10.47 -7.46
N PHE A 393 -4.67 -9.56 -7.72
CA PHE A 393 -3.33 -9.63 -7.11
C PHE A 393 -3.35 -9.52 -5.58
N PHE A 394 -4.43 -9.04 -4.99
CA PHE A 394 -4.61 -8.94 -3.54
C PHE A 394 -5.84 -9.70 -3.04
N GLU A 395 -6.34 -10.68 -3.82
CA GLU A 395 -7.46 -11.56 -3.43
C GLU A 395 -8.73 -10.78 -3.10
N MET A 396 -9.01 -9.73 -3.87
CA MET A 396 -10.22 -8.93 -3.72
C MET A 396 -11.24 -9.23 -4.84
N PRO A 397 -12.53 -8.92 -4.61
CA PRO A 397 -13.57 -8.93 -5.64
C PRO A 397 -13.20 -8.04 -6.83
N THR A 398 -13.93 -8.23 -7.93
CA THR A 398 -13.75 -7.43 -9.15
C THR A 398 -14.00 -5.94 -8.90
N TRP A 399 -13.48 -5.09 -9.80
CA TRP A 399 -13.69 -3.64 -9.72
C TRP A 399 -15.18 -3.25 -9.69
N ASP A 400 -16.04 -3.99 -10.37
CA ASP A 400 -17.48 -3.70 -10.41
C ASP A 400 -18.16 -4.04 -9.09
N GLU A 401 -17.80 -5.18 -8.49
CA GLU A 401 -18.29 -5.59 -7.16
C GLU A 401 -17.84 -4.59 -6.08
N LEU A 402 -16.58 -4.17 -6.11
CA LEU A 402 -16.02 -3.20 -5.15
C LEU A 402 -16.67 -1.81 -5.23
N LYS A 403 -17.21 -1.42 -6.40
CA LYS A 403 -17.91 -0.14 -6.60
C LYS A 403 -19.41 -0.21 -6.29
N SER A 404 -19.94 -1.43 -6.22
CA SER A 404 -21.35 -1.68 -5.92
C SER A 404 -21.65 -1.75 -4.42
N THR A 405 -20.59 -1.76 -3.60
CA THR A 405 -20.65 -1.66 -2.13
C THR A 405 -20.71 -0.19 -1.73
#